data_AF-A0A972SAQ9-F1
#
_entry.id   AF-A0A972SAQ9-F1
#
_cell.length_a   1.000
_cell.length_b   1.000
_cell.length_c   1.000
_cell.angle_alpha   90.00
_cell.angle_beta   90.00
_cell.angle_gamma   90.00
#
_symmetry.space_group_name_H-M   'P 1'
#
loop_
_entity.id
_entity.type
_entity.pdbx_description
1 polymer ?
#
loop_
_entity_poly.entity_id
_entity_poly.type
_entity_poly.pdbx_seq_one_letter_code
_entity_poly.pdbx_strand_id
1 'polypeptide(L)' 'MKEGFNEYGEPTLREMDDYKGTHSEEKKNVIKWVIISGLILGAVFALARWYFWDAGEPDLNRDQVIIKHY' A
#
# COMPACT_ATOMS: atom_id res chain seq x y z
N MET A 1 -0.12 23.19 35.08
CA MET A 1 -1.07 23.21 33.94
C MET A 1 -0.58 22.18 32.95
N LYS A 2 -1.43 21.25 32.49
CA LYS A 2 -1.03 20.26 31.49
C LYS A 2 -0.93 20.98 30.15
N GLU A 3 0.18 20.80 29.44
CA GLU A 3 0.32 21.33 28.08
C GLU A 3 -0.84 20.81 27.20
N GLY A 4 -1.40 21.68 26.36
CA GLY A 4 -2.49 21.34 25.44
C GLY A 4 -3.93 21.59 25.93
N PHE A 5 -4.16 21.81 27.24
CA PHE A 5 -5.53 21.97 27.80
C PHE A 5 -5.75 23.34 28.45
N ASN A 6 -6.96 23.91 28.30
CA ASN A 6 -7.33 25.16 28.97
C ASN A 6 -7.60 24.92 30.47
N GLU A 7 -7.86 26.00 31.20
CA GLU A 7 -8.22 25.96 32.63
C GLU A 7 -9.51 25.19 32.92
N TYR A 8 -10.33 24.92 31.89
CA TYR A 8 -11.56 24.14 31.94
C TYR A 8 -11.35 22.67 31.51
N GLY A 9 -10.12 22.25 31.20
CA GLY A 9 -9.81 20.89 30.77
C GLY A 9 -10.23 20.56 29.34
N GLU A 10 -10.54 21.57 28.53
CA GLU A 10 -10.83 21.39 27.11
C GLU A 10 -9.55 21.43 26.29
N PRO A 11 -9.41 20.57 25.27
CA PRO A 11 -8.29 20.61 24.36
C PRO A 11 -8.25 21.96 23.63
N THR A 12 -7.11 22.64 23.70
CA THR A 12 -6.94 23.96 23.09
C THR A 12 -6.50 23.81 21.64
N LEU A 13 -7.00 24.67 20.76
CA LEU A 13 -6.62 24.77 19.34
C LEU A 13 -5.12 25.06 19.11
N ARG A 14 -4.33 25.22 20.18
CA ARG A 14 -2.89 25.40 20.14
C ARG A 14 -2.18 24.17 19.54
N GLU A 15 -2.77 22.97 19.67
CA GLU A 15 -2.29 21.76 18.99
C GLU A 15 -2.75 21.67 17.52
N MET A 16 -3.73 22.48 17.09
CA MET A 16 -4.07 22.58 15.66
C MET A 16 -3.05 23.42 14.88
N ASP A 17 -2.19 24.19 15.55
CA ASP A 17 -1.08 24.88 14.88
C ASP A 17 0.06 23.92 14.47
N ASP A 18 0.23 22.77 15.14
CA ASP A 18 1.13 21.70 14.64
C ASP A 18 0.61 21.08 13.33
N TYR A 19 -0.70 21.17 13.08
CA TYR A 19 -1.31 20.85 11.79
C TYR A 19 -1.16 21.98 10.75
N LYS A 20 -0.75 23.20 11.11
CA LYS A 20 -0.58 24.36 10.20
C LYS A 20 0.75 24.39 9.43
N GLY A 21 1.43 23.25 9.29
CA GLY A 21 2.40 23.08 8.21
C GLY A 21 3.87 23.30 8.57
N THR A 22 4.25 23.21 9.85
CA THR A 22 5.65 23.14 10.32
C THR A 22 6.26 21.73 10.21
N HIS A 23 5.61 20.80 9.52
CA HIS A 23 6.28 19.56 9.15
C HIS A 23 7.39 19.86 8.12
N SER A 24 8.64 19.60 8.53
CA SER A 24 9.84 19.65 7.68
C SER A 24 9.51 19.05 6.32
N GLU A 25 10.01 19.66 5.25
CA GLU A 25 9.82 19.18 3.87
C GLU A 25 10.18 17.69 3.74
N GLU A 26 11.12 17.22 4.57
CA GLU A 26 11.50 15.82 4.72
C GLU A 26 10.32 14.92 5.12
N LYS A 27 9.52 15.32 6.12
CA LYS A 27 8.38 14.52 6.60
C LYS A 27 7.29 14.41 5.53
N LYS A 28 7.06 15.49 4.76
CA LYS A 28 6.13 15.48 3.63
C LYS A 28 6.62 14.58 2.49
N ASN A 29 7.93 14.58 2.24
CA ASN A 29 8.53 13.70 1.24
C ASN A 29 8.47 12.23 1.65
N VAL A 30 8.71 11.92 2.93
CA VAL A 30 8.57 10.55 3.45
C VAL A 30 7.13 10.05 3.28
N ILE A 31 6.13 10.86 3.63
CA ILE A 31 4.71 10.49 3.46
C ILE A 31 4.40 10.22 1.97
N LYS A 32 4.88 11.06 1.06
CA LYS A 32 4.72 10.82 -0.39
C LYS A 32 5.37 9.51 -0.83
N TRP A 33 6.57 9.19 -0.34
CA TRP A 33 7.25 7.93 -0.62
C TRP A 33 6.52 6.70 -0.09
N VAL A 34 5.93 6.80 1.11
CA VAL A 34 5.09 5.72 1.67
C VAL A 34 3.87 5.47 0.80
N ILE A 35 3.19 6.52 0.34
CA ILE A 35 2.02 6.39 -0.54
C ILE A 35 2.44 5.76 -1.89
N ILE A 36 3.52 6.27 -2.50
CA ILE A 36 4.01 5.76 -3.79
C ILE A 36 4.41 4.29 -3.69
N SER A 37 5.16 3.91 -2.65
CA SER A 37 5.57 2.51 -2.45
C SER A 37 4.39 1.57 -2.22
N GLY A 38 3.37 2.01 -1.47
CA GLY A 38 2.12 1.25 -1.31
C GLY A 38 1.39 1.03 -2.63
N LEU A 39 1.29 2.07 -3.48
CA LEU A 39 0.69 1.97 -4.80
C LEU A 39 1.46 1.03 -5.72
N ILE A 40 2.80 1.10 -5.72
CA ILE A 40 3.65 0.21 -6.53
C ILE A 40 3.46 -1.24 -6.10
N LEU A 41 3.51 -1.54 -4.79
CA LEU A 41 3.33 -2.90 -4.28
C LEU A 41 1.93 -3.44 -4.61
N GLY A 42 0.89 -2.61 -4.46
CA GLY A 42 -0.48 -2.98 -4.84
C GLY A 42 -0.62 -3.27 -6.34
N ALA A 43 -0.01 -2.44 -7.18
CA ALA A 43 -0.02 -2.63 -8.64
C ALA A 43 0.74 -3.89 -9.05
N VAL A 44 1.94 -4.13 -8.49
CA VAL A 44 2.73 -5.35 -8.75
C VAL A 44 1.96 -6.58 -8.31
N PHE A 45 1.34 -6.57 -7.14
CA PHE A 45 0.52 -7.69 -6.66
C PHE A 45 -0.68 -7.94 -7.57
N ALA A 46 -1.39 -6.90 -7.99
CA ALA A 46 -2.54 -7.02 -8.89
C ALA A 46 -2.12 -7.58 -10.26
N LEU A 47 -1.01 -7.10 -10.82
CA LEU A 47 -0.46 -7.60 -12.09
C LEU A 47 0.00 -9.06 -11.99
N ALA A 48 0.73 -9.40 -10.92
CA ALA A 48 1.14 -10.77 -10.66
C ALA A 48 -0.09 -11.68 -10.51
N ARG A 49 -1.08 -11.27 -9.71
CA ARG A 49 -2.31 -12.03 -9.54
C ARG A 49 -3.04 -12.20 -10.87
N TRP A 50 -3.18 -11.16 -11.67
CA TRP A 50 -3.82 -11.26 -12.98
C TRP A 50 -3.08 -12.23 -13.89
N TYR A 51 -1.76 -12.11 -13.99
CA TYR A 51 -0.93 -13.01 -14.80
C TYR A 51 -1.00 -14.47 -14.34
N PHE A 52 -0.94 -14.73 -13.03
CA PHE A 52 -0.99 -16.09 -12.49
C PHE A 52 -2.42 -16.66 -12.38
N TRP A 53 -3.44 -15.82 -12.40
CA TRP A 53 -4.85 -16.27 -12.46
C TRP A 53 -5.25 -16.67 -13.88
N ASP A 54 -4.69 -16.00 -14.90
CA ASP A 54 -4.84 -16.39 -16.32
C ASP A 54 -3.82 -17.45 -16.76
N ALA A 55 -2.70 -17.61 -16.05
CA ALA A 55 -1.84 -18.79 -16.15
C ALA A 55 -2.48 -19.98 -15.44
N GLY A 56 -3.69 -20.35 -15.90
CA GLY A 56 -4.11 -21.73 -15.85
C GLY A 56 -2.96 -22.59 -16.36
N GLU A 57 -2.66 -23.64 -15.61
CA GLU A 57 -1.61 -24.61 -15.86
C GLU A 57 -1.43 -24.81 -17.37
N PRO A 58 -0.20 -24.73 -17.93
CA PRO A 58 -0.03 -25.05 -19.34
C PRO A 58 -0.54 -26.48 -19.51
N ASP A 59 -1.68 -26.63 -20.19
CA ASP A 59 -2.31 -27.91 -20.43
C ASP A 59 -1.24 -28.85 -20.96
N LEU A 60 -0.74 -29.75 -20.10
CA LEU A 60 0.22 -30.77 -20.50
C LEU A 60 -0.50 -31.63 -21.53
N ASN A 61 -0.16 -31.36 -22.78
CA ASN A 61 -0.73 -31.87 -24.01
C ASN A 61 -1.25 -33.32 -23.86
N ARG A 62 -2.55 -33.46 -23.58
CA ARG A 62 -3.21 -34.77 -23.39
C ARG A 62 -3.18 -35.64 -24.65
N ASP A 63 -2.83 -35.09 -25.82
CA ASP A 63 -2.70 -35.86 -27.06
C ASP A 63 -1.35 -36.59 -27.19
N GLN A 64 -0.33 -36.24 -26.41
CA GLN A 64 0.98 -36.93 -26.51
C GLN A 64 1.05 -38.24 -25.72
N VAL A 65 0.10 -38.49 -24.80
CA VAL A 65 0.11 -39.70 -23.95
C VAL A 65 -0.51 -40.91 -24.66
N ILE A 66 -1.43 -40.70 -25.61
CA ILE A 66 -2.16 -41.81 -26.25
C ILE A 66 -1.36 -42.49 -27.37
N ILE A 67 -0.46 -41.77 -28.04
CA ILE A 67 0.27 -42.32 -29.22
C ILE A 67 1.43 -43.25 -28.80
N LYS A 68 1.87 -43.22 -27.54
CA LYS A 68 3.01 -44.03 -27.07
C LYS A 68 2.63 -45.42 -26.55
N HIS A 69 1.40 -45.87 -26.77
CA HIS A 69 0.88 -47.14 -26.24
C HIS A 69 0.22 -48.08 -27.27
N TYR A 70 0.56 -47.94 -28.55
CA TYR A 70 0.29 -48.96 -29.57
C TYR A 70 1.58 -49.37 -30.29
#